data_AF-A0A8T1Y6K0-F1
#
_entry.id   AF-A0A8T1Y6K0-F1
#
_cell.length_a   1.000
_cell.length_b   1.000
_cell.length_c   1.000
_cell.angle_alpha   90.00
_cell.angle_beta   90.00
_cell.angle_gamma   90.00
#
_symmetry.space_group_name_H-M   'P 1'
#
loop_
_entity.id
_entity.type
_entity.pdbx_description
1 polymer ?
#
loop_
_entity_poly.entity_id
_entity_poly.type
_entity_poly.pdbx_seq_one_letter_code
_entity_poly.pdbx_strand_id
1 'polypeptide(L)'
;MAKKEIVLEQGWSVMEIGVAKLQRILEEKPEPPFESVQYMNLYRTIYNMCVQEPPNDYSQQLYDMYRGVIDDYNKQTVLPAIRNKDGEYMLRVLVKRWCRKFTYM
;
A
#
# COMPACT_ATOMS: atom_id res chain seq x y z
N MET A 1 7.52 16.14 -24.58
CA MET A 1 8.62 15.73 -23.69
C MET A 1 8.63 14.21 -23.67
N ALA A 2 9.73 13.55 -24.02
CA ALA A 2 9.80 12.09 -23.99
C ALA A 2 9.54 11.63 -22.55
N LYS A 3 8.58 10.73 -22.37
CA LYS A 3 8.26 10.16 -21.06
C LYS A 3 9.44 9.26 -20.68
N LYS A 4 10.21 9.65 -19.66
CA LYS A 4 11.34 8.83 -19.20
C LYS A 4 10.78 7.51 -18.68
N GLU A 5 11.23 6.42 -19.29
CA GLU A 5 10.89 5.07 -18.85
C GLU A 5 11.34 4.87 -17.39
N ILE A 6 10.42 4.37 -16.57
CA ILE A 6 10.67 3.98 -15.19
C ILE A 6 10.77 2.47 -15.20
N VAL A 7 11.94 1.97 -14.85
CA VAL A 7 12.19 0.54 -14.67
C VAL A 7 11.42 0.06 -13.44
N LEU A 8 10.90 -1.17 -13.49
CA LEU A 8 10.03 -1.73 -12.46
C LEU A 8 10.59 -1.58 -11.04
N GLU A 9 11.83 -2.01 -10.81
CA GLU A 9 12.47 -1.99 -9.49
C GLU A 9 12.59 -0.55 -8.96
N GLN A 10 12.93 0.39 -9.85
CA GLN A 10 13.03 1.79 -9.49
C GLN A 10 11.68 2.34 -9.05
N GLY A 11 10.63 2.13 -9.85
CA GLY A 11 9.30 2.63 -9.50
C GLY A 11 8.70 1.91 -8.29
N TRP A 12 8.98 0.62 -8.13
CA TRP A 12 8.50 -0.15 -6.98
C TRP A 12 9.16 0.28 -5.67
N SER A 13 10.46 0.60 -5.65
CA SER A 13 11.13 1.13 -4.44
C SER A 13 10.46 2.42 -3.91
N VAL A 14 9.94 3.27 -4.79
CA VAL A 14 9.17 4.47 -4.41
C VAL A 14 7.85 4.06 -3.74
N MET A 15 7.22 3.02 -4.26
CA MET A 15 5.98 2.48 -3.70
C MET A 15 6.18 1.82 -2.35
N GLU A 16 7.28 1.10 -2.15
CA GLU A 16 7.62 0.47 -0.87
C GLU A 16 7.74 1.49 0.26
N ILE A 17 8.31 2.67 -0.01
CA ILE A 17 8.36 3.78 0.96
C ILE A 17 6.94 4.24 1.32
N GLY A 18 6.07 4.39 0.32
CA GLY A 18 4.67 4.75 0.53
C GLY A 18 3.91 3.69 1.34
N VAL A 19 4.08 2.41 0.99
CA VAL A 19 3.48 1.27 1.70
C VAL A 19 3.96 1.23 3.15
N ALA A 20 5.25 1.39 3.41
CA ALA A 20 5.81 1.39 4.76
C ALA A 20 5.24 2.52 5.62
N LYS A 21 5.13 3.73 5.04
CA LYS A 21 4.48 4.87 5.70
C LYS A 21 3.01 4.57 6.01
N LEU A 22 2.25 4.06 5.04
CA LEU A 22 0.85 3.68 5.24
C LEU A 22 0.70 2.63 6.34
N GLN A 23 1.54 1.60 6.37
CA GLN A 23 1.53 0.59 7.42
C GLN A 23 1.80 1.18 8.82
N ARG A 24 2.70 2.17 8.94
CA ARG A 24 2.96 2.87 10.22
C ARG A 24 1.76 3.69 10.67
N ILE A 25 1.13 4.44 9.75
CA ILE A 25 -0.09 5.21 10.01
C ILE A 25 -1.22 4.27 10.43
N LEU A 26 -1.40 3.17 9.70
CA LEU A 26 -2.34 2.12 10.08
C LEU A 26 -1.97 1.68 11.49
N GLU A 27 -0.80 1.17 11.81
CA GLU A 27 -0.48 0.68 13.16
C GLU A 27 -0.38 1.75 14.28
N GLU A 28 -0.91 2.96 14.10
CA GLU A 28 -0.95 4.03 15.11
C GLU A 28 0.47 4.38 15.63
N LYS A 29 1.48 4.16 14.79
CA LYS A 29 2.86 4.52 15.11
C LYS A 29 3.06 6.03 14.88
N PRO A 30 4.07 6.65 15.53
CA PRO A 30 4.43 8.04 15.24
C PRO A 30 4.85 8.19 13.77
N GLU A 31 3.93 8.69 12.96
CA GLU A 31 4.09 8.92 11.52
C GLU A 31 3.14 10.05 11.10
N PRO A 32 3.64 11.12 10.47
CA PRO A 32 2.77 12.17 9.93
C PRO A 32 1.85 11.63 8.83
N PRO A 33 0.68 12.26 8.61
CA PRO A 33 -0.16 11.98 7.45
C PRO A 33 0.61 12.11 6.12
N PHE A 34 0.01 11.59 5.03
CA PHE A 34 0.55 11.84 3.70
C PHE A 34 0.40 13.31 3.32
N GLU A 35 1.50 13.92 2.90
CA GLU A 35 1.46 15.21 2.21
C GLU A 35 0.91 15.02 0.80
N SER A 36 0.21 16.03 0.28
CA SER A 36 -0.36 15.99 -1.08
C SER A 36 0.69 15.67 -2.15
N VAL A 37 1.91 16.22 -2.00
CA VAL A 37 3.04 15.96 -2.90
C VAL A 37 3.47 14.49 -2.85
N GLN A 38 3.46 13.86 -1.68
CA GLN A 38 3.81 12.44 -1.54
C GLN A 38 2.78 11.56 -2.24
N TYR A 39 1.49 11.84 -2.02
CA TYR A 39 0.39 11.12 -2.68
C TYR A 39 0.46 11.26 -4.21
N MET A 40 0.65 12.49 -4.70
CA MET A 40 0.78 12.77 -6.13
C MET A 40 1.99 12.09 -6.76
N ASN A 41 3.11 11.98 -6.03
CA ASN A 41 4.30 11.29 -6.52
C ASN A 41 4.09 9.78 -6.64
N LEU A 42 3.43 9.14 -5.66
CA LEU A 42 3.09 7.72 -5.72
C LEU A 42 2.14 7.43 -6.88
N TYR A 43 1.05 8.20 -6.98
CA TYR A 43 0.08 8.07 -8.07
C TYR A 43 0.72 8.25 -9.45
N ARG A 44 1.53 9.31 -9.61
CA ARG A 44 2.24 9.60 -10.87
C ARG A 44 3.20 8.48 -11.24
N THR A 45 3.90 7.89 -10.27
CA THR A 45 4.87 6.81 -10.51
C THR A 45 4.16 5.56 -11.04
N ILE A 46 3.09 5.11 -10.37
CA ILE A 46 2.27 3.98 -10.84
C ILE A 46 1.67 4.26 -12.21
N TYR A 47 1.01 5.41 -12.37
CA TYR A 47 0.39 5.78 -13.63
C TYR A 47 1.40 5.76 -14.78
N ASN A 48 2.60 6.30 -14.55
CA ASN A 48 3.64 6.32 -15.58
C ASN A 48 4.12 4.93 -15.96
N MET A 49 4.31 4.03 -14.99
CA MET A 49 4.70 2.64 -15.26
C MET A 49 3.61 1.83 -15.97
N CYS A 50 2.33 2.10 -15.70
CA CYS A 50 1.21 1.40 -16.34
C CYS A 50 0.95 1.85 -17.79
N VAL A 51 1.34 3.06 -18.18
CA VAL A 51 1.07 3.60 -19.53
C VAL A 51 2.33 3.72 -20.38
N GLN A 52 3.41 3.07 -19.97
CA GLN A 52 4.62 2.88 -20.77
C GLN A 52 4.32 1.99 -21.98
N GLU A 53 5.02 2.22 -23.09
CA GLU A 53 4.84 1.39 -24.29
C GLU A 53 5.38 -0.04 -24.05
N PRO A 54 4.76 -1.07 -24.65
CA PRO A 54 5.29 -2.43 -24.61
C PRO A 54 6.75 -2.48 -25.07
N PRO A 55 7.61 -3.29 -24.44
CA PRO A 55 7.32 -4.36 -23.47
C PRO A 55 7.25 -3.89 -21.99
N ASN A 56 7.31 -2.59 -21.73
CA ASN A 56 7.49 -2.03 -20.39
C ASN A 56 6.17 -1.62 -19.71
N ASP A 57 5.05 -2.21 -20.13
CA ASP A 57 3.78 -2.11 -19.41
C ASP A 57 3.84 -3.03 -18.18
N TYR A 58 3.99 -2.40 -17.02
CA TYR A 58 4.11 -3.09 -15.75
C TYR A 58 2.78 -3.24 -15.00
N SER A 59 1.65 -2.88 -15.61
CA SER A 59 0.33 -2.85 -14.94
C SER A 59 -0.01 -4.17 -14.22
N GLN A 60 0.18 -5.31 -14.89
CA GLN A 60 -0.07 -6.63 -14.32
C GLN A 60 0.89 -6.95 -13.17
N GLN A 61 2.19 -6.70 -13.37
CA GLN A 61 3.21 -6.98 -12.36
C GLN A 61 2.99 -6.13 -11.10
N LEU A 62 2.66 -4.86 -11.26
CA LEU A 62 2.32 -3.94 -10.17
C LEU A 62 1.10 -4.43 -9.40
N TYR A 63 0.06 -4.88 -10.10
CA TYR A 63 -1.14 -5.43 -9.46
C TYR A 63 -0.82 -6.66 -8.59
N ASP A 64 0.01 -7.59 -9.09
CA ASP A 64 0.40 -8.78 -8.35
C ASP A 64 1.25 -8.44 -7.11
N MET A 65 2.17 -7.48 -7.24
CA MET A 65 2.96 -6.99 -6.10
C MET A 65 2.09 -6.29 -5.04
N TYR A 66 1.12 -5.48 -5.45
CA TYR A 66 0.16 -4.86 -4.53
C TYR A 66 -0.67 -5.88 -3.77
N ARG A 67 -1.13 -6.93 -4.46
CA ARG A 67 -1.83 -8.05 -3.82
C ARG A 67 -0.93 -8.68 -2.75
N GLY A 68 0.33 -8.94 -3.07
CA GLY A 68 1.32 -9.46 -2.12
C GLY A 68 1.46 -8.61 -0.86
N VAL A 69 1.60 -7.29 -1.02
CA VAL A 69 1.69 -6.34 0.10
C VAL A 69 0.48 -6.42 1.03
N ILE A 70 -0.73 -6.48 0.47
CA ILE A 70 -1.97 -6.56 1.25
C ILE A 70 -2.06 -7.90 1.98
N ASP A 71 -1.75 -9.00 1.28
CA ASP A 71 -1.77 -10.34 1.85
C ASP A 71 -0.77 -10.49 2.99
N ASP A 72 0.45 -9.98 2.82
CA ASP A 72 1.49 -10.00 3.85
C ASP A 72 1.08 -9.16 5.06
N TYR A 73 0.56 -7.95 4.86
CA TYR A 73 0.05 -7.13 5.96
C TYR A 73 -1.08 -7.86 6.72
N ASN A 74 -2.01 -8.48 6.00
CA ASN A 74 -3.10 -9.22 6.61
C ASN A 74 -2.57 -10.42 7.42
N LYS A 75 -1.67 -11.22 6.85
CA LYS A 75 -1.12 -12.42 7.50
C LYS A 75 -0.22 -12.10 8.69
N GLN A 76 0.63 -11.09 8.57
CA GLN A 76 1.66 -10.77 9.56
C GLN A 76 1.15 -9.82 10.66
N THR A 77 0.15 -8.98 10.36
CA THR A 77 -0.30 -7.93 11.29
C THR A 77 -1.76 -8.12 11.71
N VAL A 78 -2.68 -8.25 10.76
CA VAL A 78 -4.12 -8.29 11.07
C VAL A 78 -4.51 -9.61 11.73
N LEU A 79 -4.14 -10.75 11.14
CA LEU A 79 -4.49 -12.08 11.66
C LEU A 79 -3.98 -12.29 13.09
N PRO A 80 -2.70 -12.03 13.43
CA PRO A 80 -2.23 -12.21 14.81
C PRO A 80 -2.93 -11.29 15.81
N ALA A 81 -3.31 -10.08 15.39
CA ALA A 81 -4.00 -9.12 16.26
C ALA A 81 -5.43 -9.55 16.62
N ILE A 82 -6.08 -10.39 15.79
CA ILE A 82 -7.45 -10.87 16.03
C ILE A 82 -7.50 -12.32 16.52
N ARG A 83 -6.49 -13.16 16.22
CA ARG A 83 -6.50 -14.61 16.46
C ARG A 83 -6.64 -14.99 17.94
N ASN A 84 -6.17 -14.15 18.86
CA ASN A 84 -6.19 -14.41 20.30
C ASN A 84 -7.35 -13.70 21.01
N LYS A 85 -8.39 -13.31 20.27
CA LYS A 85 -9.56 -12.59 20.79
C LYS A 85 -10.81 -13.38 20.42
N ASP A 86 -11.77 -13.42 21.33
CA ASP A 86 -13.03 -14.14 21.13
C ASP A 86 -14.22 -13.18 21.03
N GLY A 87 -15.27 -13.63 20.34
CA GLY A 87 -16.59 -12.99 20.28
C GLY A 87 -16.54 -11.50 19.92
N GLU A 88 -17.23 -10.68 20.71
CA GLU A 88 -17.36 -9.24 20.49
C GLU A 88 -16.02 -8.50 20.51
N TYR A 89 -15.07 -8.94 21.34
CA TYR A 89 -13.76 -8.29 21.45
C TYR A 89 -12.93 -8.45 20.16
N MET A 90 -13.03 -9.61 19.51
CA MET A 90 -12.46 -9.84 18.18
C MET A 90 -13.10 -8.92 17.13
N LEU A 91 -14.44 -8.85 17.10
CA LEU A 91 -15.18 -8.00 16.16
C LEU A 91 -14.84 -6.52 16.32
N ARG A 92 -14.71 -6.01 17.56
CA ARG A 92 -14.31 -4.62 17.82
C ARG A 92 -12.93 -4.31 17.25
N VAL A 93 -11.97 -5.22 17.40
CA VAL A 93 -10.61 -5.04 16.87
C VAL A 93 -10.60 -5.11 15.35
N LEU A 94 -11.40 -6.01 14.76
CA LEU A 94 -11.56 -6.11 13.32
C LEU A 94 -12.17 -4.83 12.73
N VAL A 95 -13.29 -4.34 13.30
CA VAL A 95 -13.96 -3.11 12.87
C VAL A 95 -13.04 -1.90 13.01
N LYS A 96 -12.35 -1.75 14.16
CA LYS A 96 -11.39 -0.65 14.36
C LYS A 96 -10.32 -0.63 13.25
N ARG A 97 -9.73 -1.79 12.95
CA ARG A 97 -8.70 -1.91 11.90
C ARG A 97 -9.26 -1.69 10.49
N TRP A 98 -10.49 -2.14 10.23
CA TRP A 98 -11.17 -1.98 8.95
C TRP A 98 -11.57 -0.53 8.68
N CYS A 99 -12.26 0.14 9.61
CA CYS A 99 -12.65 1.55 9.47
C CYS A 99 -11.43 2.46 9.23
N ARG A 100 -10.29 2.13 9.83
CA ARG A 100 -9.02 2.83 9.60
C ARG A 100 -8.53 2.65 8.16
N LYS A 101 -8.63 1.45 7.57
CA LYS A 101 -8.31 1.27 6.13
C LYS A 101 -9.17 2.15 5.24
N PHE A 102 -10.46 2.31 5.52
CA PHE A 102 -11.39 3.15 4.74
C PHE A 102 -11.10 4.66 4.85
N THR A 103 -10.33 5.09 5.85
CA THR A 103 -9.97 6.50 6.01
C THR A 103 -8.75 6.88 5.15
N TYR A 104 -7.95 5.89 4.73
CA TYR A 104 -6.67 6.09 4.03
C TYR A 104 -6.59 5.33 2.69
N MET A 105 -7.68 4.73 2.24
CA MET A 105 -7.92 4.25 0.86
C MET A 105 -8.84 5.25 0.16
#